data_AF-A0A556VU83-F1
#
_entry.id   AF-A0A556VU83-F1
#
_cell.length_a   1.000
_cell.length_b   1.000
_cell.length_c   1.000
_cell.angle_alpha   90.00
_cell.angle_beta   90.00
_cell.angle_gamma   90.00
#
_symmetry.space_group_name_H-M   'P 1'
#
loop_
_entity.id
_entity.type
_entity.pdbx_description
1 polymer ?
#
loop_
_entity_poly.entity_id
_entity_poly.type
_entity_poly.pdbx_seq_one_letter_code
_entity_poly.pdbx_strand_id
1 'polypeptide(L)'
;MLQNKLKCLVLFILQSVSADECSLEISPSRVVVRFGEAVSVSCVASRPVRVLGWESAIGASYTQRDLAVQWRVDSLIDWIEEPICYGVFFTAPRQCEEKLNLVLYKTPDSISISLVNHTGAMVESREYQLLCEVQNIAPVQYLTLRWYRGQTEVYNNTFSELSPATPVQVSSTLLITPSKAEDGAPYSCEATLELGQEGPQPPPRVKSEPLNIQVHYPPDSFDPQQEHVELEDSEKIMLNCSVGGNPPPLYSWSSLHIQENDYNQPLFTVSFPGTYTCTAYNLLGKSSKQFIVKLSSKVSLIFMFKLHGVTDGLCISPRLH
;
A
#
# COMPACT_ATOMS: atom_id res chain seq x y z
N MET A 1 79.94 -33.06 35.12
CA MET A 1 80.15 -33.52 33.72
C MET A 1 78.76 -33.77 33.13
N LEU A 2 78.25 -32.86 32.29
CA LEU A 2 78.10 -33.04 30.82
C LEU A 2 77.37 -34.34 30.44
N GLN A 3 76.33 -34.41 29.62
CA GLN A 3 75.60 -33.46 28.79
C GLN A 3 74.39 -34.20 28.15
N ASN A 4 73.38 -33.45 27.69
CA ASN A 4 72.42 -33.77 26.63
C ASN A 4 71.41 -34.92 26.80
N LYS A 5 70.14 -34.55 27.05
CA LYS A 5 68.99 -35.26 26.47
C LYS A 5 68.22 -34.33 25.55
N LEU A 6 68.27 -34.71 24.28
CA LEU A 6 67.65 -34.10 23.10
C LEU A 6 66.12 -34.08 23.27
N LYS A 7 65.50 -32.90 23.19
CA LYS A 7 64.04 -32.76 23.08
C LYS A 7 63.64 -33.13 21.65
N CYS A 8 63.01 -34.28 21.45
CA CYS A 8 62.29 -34.57 20.22
C CYS A 8 61.05 -33.67 20.16
N LEU A 9 61.09 -32.65 19.31
CA LEU A 9 59.92 -31.91 18.88
C LEU A 9 59.16 -32.80 17.89
N VAL A 10 58.06 -33.41 18.33
CA VAL A 10 57.13 -34.11 17.43
C VAL A 10 56.35 -33.04 16.69
N LEU A 11 56.76 -32.73 15.45
CA LEU A 11 55.95 -31.95 14.53
C LEU A 11 54.76 -32.83 14.10
N PHE A 12 53.59 -32.60 14.71
CA PHE A 12 52.33 -33.07 14.13
C PHE A 12 52.08 -32.22 12.88
N ILE A 13 52.46 -32.74 11.71
CA ILE A 13 51.92 -32.25 10.45
C ILE A 13 50.46 -32.71 10.43
N LEU A 14 49.56 -31.80 10.78
CA LEU A 14 48.16 -31.90 10.40
C LEU A 14 48.13 -31.84 8.87
N GLN A 15 48.20 -33.01 8.24
CA GLN A 15 47.78 -33.14 6.85
C GLN A 15 46.29 -32.81 6.84
N SER A 16 45.96 -31.63 6.33
CA SER A 16 44.61 -31.36 5.86
C SER A 16 44.28 -32.43 4.82
N VAL A 17 43.44 -33.40 5.19
CA VAL A 17 42.79 -34.27 4.22
C VAL A 17 41.95 -33.34 3.37
N SER A 18 42.44 -32.96 2.20
CA SER A 18 41.60 -32.34 1.18
C SER A 18 40.51 -33.35 0.88
N ALA A 19 39.27 -33.05 1.30
CA ALA A 19 38.12 -33.69 0.69
C ALA A 19 38.28 -33.49 -0.83
N ASP A 20 38.40 -34.58 -1.59
CA ASP A 20 38.52 -34.49 -3.04
C ASP A 20 37.29 -33.74 -3.58
N GLU A 21 37.49 -32.48 -3.94
CA GLU A 21 36.45 -31.58 -4.44
C GLU A 21 35.96 -32.09 -5.80
N CYS A 22 34.65 -31.96 -6.06
CA CYS A 22 34.06 -32.47 -7.30
C CYS A 22 34.73 -31.82 -8.51
N SER A 23 35.14 -32.64 -9.49
CA SER A 23 35.80 -32.14 -10.71
C SER A 23 34.80 -31.70 -11.79
N LEU A 24 33.59 -31.30 -11.39
CA LEU A 24 32.51 -30.84 -12.25
C LEU A 24 32.18 -29.39 -11.89
N GLU A 25 31.97 -28.58 -12.92
CA GLU A 25 31.51 -27.19 -12.78
C GLU A 25 30.27 -27.01 -13.65
N ILE A 26 29.20 -26.52 -13.04
CA ILE A 26 27.97 -26.13 -13.74
C ILE A 26 28.03 -24.64 -14.03
N SER A 27 27.84 -24.28 -15.30
CA SER A 27 27.90 -22.90 -15.76
C SER A 27 26.69 -22.54 -16.65
N PRO A 28 25.86 -21.56 -16.24
CA PRO A 28 25.89 -20.87 -14.94
C PRO A 28 25.46 -21.80 -13.78
N SER A 29 25.99 -21.57 -12.57
CA SER A 29 25.74 -22.41 -11.38
C SER A 29 24.32 -22.30 -10.82
N ARG A 30 23.63 -21.20 -11.15
CA ARG A 30 22.22 -20.96 -10.85
C ARG A 30 21.51 -20.37 -12.06
N VAL A 31 20.32 -20.86 -12.35
CA VAL A 31 19.44 -20.30 -13.40
C VAL A 31 18.05 -20.01 -12.87
N VAL A 32 17.50 -18.88 -13.28
CA VAL A 32 16.11 -18.48 -13.00
C VAL A 32 15.39 -18.40 -14.34
N VAL A 33 14.36 -19.22 -14.51
CA VAL A 33 13.68 -19.40 -15.80
C VAL A 33 12.19 -19.17 -15.60
N ARG A 34 11.55 -18.43 -16.51
CA ARG A 34 10.09 -18.28 -16.48
C ARG A 34 9.43 -19.54 -17.02
N PHE A 35 8.32 -19.95 -16.41
CA PHE A 35 7.54 -21.09 -16.88
C PHE A 35 7.23 -21.02 -18.38
N GLY A 36 7.62 -22.07 -19.10
CA GLY A 36 7.44 -22.22 -20.55
C GLY A 36 8.59 -21.67 -21.41
N GLU A 37 9.58 -20.99 -20.83
CA GLU A 37 10.74 -20.48 -21.56
C GLU A 37 11.85 -21.53 -21.72
N ALA A 38 12.74 -21.30 -22.70
CA ALA A 38 13.88 -22.16 -22.97
C ALA A 38 15.03 -21.92 -21.99
N VAL A 39 15.83 -22.95 -21.72
CA VAL A 39 17.01 -22.87 -20.87
C VAL A 39 18.14 -23.74 -21.43
N SER A 40 19.38 -23.27 -21.28
CA SER A 40 20.58 -24.04 -21.60
C SER A 40 21.63 -23.83 -20.53
N VAL A 41 22.16 -24.93 -19.99
CA VAL A 41 23.21 -24.92 -18.96
C VAL A 41 24.32 -25.88 -19.36
N SER A 42 25.57 -25.49 -19.15
CA SER A 42 26.73 -26.33 -19.43
C SER A 42 27.22 -27.02 -18.16
N CYS A 43 27.54 -28.30 -18.26
CA CYS A 43 28.38 -28.96 -17.26
C CYS A 43 29.75 -29.24 -17.86
N VAL A 44 30.80 -28.89 -17.12
CA VAL A 44 32.20 -28.96 -17.57
C VAL A 44 33.00 -29.79 -16.57
N ALA A 45 33.73 -30.78 -17.08
CA ALA A 45 34.65 -31.58 -16.29
C ALA A 45 36.08 -30.99 -16.37
N SER A 46 36.72 -30.80 -15.22
CA SER A 46 38.09 -30.28 -15.15
C SER A 46 39.18 -31.33 -15.43
N ARG A 47 38.81 -32.59 -15.59
CA ARG A 47 39.71 -33.71 -15.90
C ARG A 47 39.05 -34.75 -16.82
N PRO A 48 39.84 -35.63 -17.46
CA PRO A 48 39.32 -36.63 -18.39
C PRO A 48 38.23 -37.55 -17.81
N VAL A 49 37.08 -37.58 -18.49
CA VAL A 49 35.91 -38.38 -18.16
C VAL A 49 35.80 -39.59 -19.09
N ARG A 50 35.25 -40.69 -18.57
CA ARG A 50 34.70 -41.80 -19.37
C ARG A 50 33.32 -41.44 -19.90
N VAL A 51 32.51 -40.80 -19.06
CA VAL A 51 31.16 -40.34 -19.35
C VAL A 51 30.93 -39.05 -18.57
N LEU A 52 30.36 -38.05 -19.21
CA LEU A 52 29.86 -36.82 -18.59
C LEU A 52 28.44 -36.60 -19.12
N GLY A 53 27.49 -36.30 -18.26
CA GLY A 53 26.10 -36.16 -18.68
C GLY A 53 25.22 -35.43 -17.68
N TRP A 54 23.96 -35.27 -18.09
CA TRP A 54 22.87 -34.72 -17.32
C TRP A 54 21.81 -35.80 -17.09
N GLU A 55 21.55 -36.10 -15.83
CA GLU A 55 20.41 -36.89 -15.38
C GLU A 55 19.25 -35.93 -15.10
N SER A 56 18.17 -36.04 -15.86
CA SER A 56 17.01 -35.14 -15.81
C SER A 56 15.81 -35.81 -16.50
N ALA A 57 14.58 -35.47 -16.11
CA ALA A 57 13.40 -36.05 -16.75
C ALA A 57 13.21 -35.53 -18.18
N ILE A 58 13.76 -34.35 -18.49
CA ILE A 58 13.70 -33.69 -19.80
C ILE A 58 15.09 -33.23 -20.25
N GLY A 59 15.40 -33.36 -21.54
CA GLY A 59 16.68 -32.84 -22.06
C GLY A 59 17.94 -33.56 -21.55
N ALA A 60 17.81 -34.78 -21.03
CA ALA A 60 18.94 -35.63 -20.64
C ALA A 60 19.92 -35.79 -21.81
N SER A 61 21.22 -35.70 -21.52
CA SER A 61 22.28 -35.70 -22.53
C SER A 61 23.58 -36.21 -21.95
N TYR A 62 24.47 -36.76 -22.79
CA TYR A 62 25.78 -37.21 -22.36
C TYR A 62 26.82 -37.15 -23.47
N THR A 63 28.09 -37.15 -23.08
CA THR A 63 29.27 -37.30 -23.96
C THR A 63 30.28 -38.25 -23.33
N GLN A 64 31.12 -38.85 -24.18
CA GLN A 64 32.23 -39.73 -23.79
C GLN A 64 33.59 -39.22 -24.31
N ARG A 65 33.57 -38.11 -25.05
CA ARG A 65 34.76 -37.57 -25.75
C ARG A 65 35.09 -36.18 -25.28
N ASP A 66 34.06 -35.36 -25.07
CA ASP A 66 34.21 -33.96 -24.70
C ASP A 66 34.25 -33.81 -23.18
N LEU A 67 34.84 -32.71 -22.72
CA LEU A 67 34.86 -32.31 -21.32
C LEU A 67 33.69 -31.39 -20.96
N ALA A 68 32.76 -31.17 -21.88
CA ALA A 68 31.58 -30.33 -21.64
C ALA A 68 30.35 -30.92 -22.33
N VAL A 69 29.20 -30.80 -21.68
CA VAL A 69 27.89 -31.21 -22.22
C VAL A 69 26.82 -30.24 -21.78
N GLN A 70 25.93 -29.88 -22.70
CA GLN A 70 24.84 -28.94 -22.43
C GLN A 70 23.55 -29.68 -22.11
N TRP A 71 22.91 -29.30 -21.02
CA TRP A 71 21.49 -29.54 -20.80
C TRP A 71 20.72 -28.43 -21.51
N ARG A 72 19.80 -28.80 -22.41
CA ARG A 72 19.00 -27.85 -23.18
C ARG A 72 17.55 -28.30 -23.20
N VAL A 73 16.67 -27.37 -22.87
CA VAL A 73 15.21 -27.56 -22.88
C VAL A 73 14.60 -26.37 -23.61
N ASP A 74 13.80 -26.64 -24.64
CA ASP A 74 13.19 -25.59 -25.47
C ASP A 74 11.99 -24.91 -24.76
N SER A 75 11.32 -25.62 -23.86
CA SER A 75 10.22 -25.09 -23.04
C SER A 75 10.16 -25.81 -21.70
N LEU A 76 10.59 -25.14 -20.64
CA LEU A 76 10.64 -25.71 -19.30
C LEU A 76 9.28 -25.55 -18.59
N ILE A 77 8.57 -26.66 -18.41
CA ILE A 77 7.21 -26.69 -17.84
C ILE A 77 7.05 -27.63 -16.64
N ASP A 78 8.10 -28.37 -16.27
CA ASP A 78 8.05 -29.27 -15.11
C ASP A 78 8.55 -28.55 -13.85
N TRP A 79 7.67 -28.44 -12.85
CA TRP A 79 7.91 -27.71 -11.61
C TRP A 79 8.83 -28.45 -10.62
N ILE A 80 8.96 -29.77 -10.78
CA ILE A 80 9.75 -30.62 -9.90
C ILE A 80 11.02 -31.12 -10.59
N GLU A 81 11.44 -30.41 -11.64
CA GLU A 81 12.66 -30.74 -12.37
C GLU A 81 13.91 -30.42 -11.53
N GLU A 82 14.75 -31.44 -11.33
CA GLU A 82 16.00 -31.36 -10.56
C GLU A 82 17.17 -31.93 -11.39
N PRO A 83 17.71 -31.20 -12.38
CA PRO A 83 18.76 -31.70 -13.24
C PRO A 83 20.07 -31.90 -12.47
N ILE A 84 20.68 -33.07 -12.64
CA ILE A 84 21.94 -33.44 -12.00
C ILE A 84 23.00 -33.61 -13.08
N CYS A 85 24.10 -32.85 -13.01
CA CYS A 85 25.26 -33.16 -13.80
C CYS A 85 26.04 -34.29 -13.13
N TYR A 86 26.35 -35.36 -13.87
CA TYR A 86 27.16 -36.47 -13.37
C TYR A 86 28.39 -36.70 -14.26
N GLY A 87 29.47 -37.16 -13.63
CA GLY A 87 30.73 -37.48 -14.30
C GLY A 87 31.33 -38.78 -13.78
N VAL A 88 31.73 -39.66 -14.69
CA VAL A 88 32.47 -40.89 -14.41
C VAL A 88 33.90 -40.72 -14.92
N PHE A 89 34.89 -40.88 -14.05
CA PHE A 89 36.29 -40.54 -14.32
C PHE A 89 37.21 -41.77 -14.36
N PHE A 90 38.38 -41.62 -15.00
CA PHE A 90 39.40 -42.68 -15.03
C PHE A 90 40.14 -42.84 -13.70
N THR A 91 40.33 -41.75 -12.97
CA THR A 91 41.03 -41.69 -11.69
C THR A 91 40.06 -41.49 -10.53
N ALA A 92 40.49 -41.79 -9.30
CA ALA A 92 39.71 -41.44 -8.11
C ALA A 92 39.62 -39.89 -7.95
N PRO A 93 38.51 -39.34 -7.44
CA PRO A 93 37.23 -40.01 -7.22
C PRO A 93 36.59 -40.42 -8.56
N ARG A 94 36.06 -41.64 -8.68
CA ARG A 94 35.64 -42.19 -9.98
C ARG A 94 34.26 -41.76 -10.44
N GLN A 95 33.43 -41.26 -9.53
CA GLN A 95 32.10 -40.75 -9.82
C GLN A 95 31.93 -39.45 -9.03
N CYS A 96 31.28 -38.48 -9.67
CA CYS A 96 30.86 -37.25 -9.01
C CYS A 96 29.57 -36.75 -9.63
N GLU A 97 28.79 -36.01 -8.86
CA GLU A 97 27.58 -35.35 -9.31
C GLU A 97 27.44 -33.97 -8.68
N GLU A 98 26.88 -33.03 -9.44
CA GLU A 98 26.56 -31.67 -9.02
C GLU A 98 25.11 -31.37 -9.39
N LYS A 99 24.36 -30.76 -8.47
CA LYS A 99 22.95 -30.42 -8.69
C LYS A 99 22.82 -29.00 -9.25
N LEU A 100 22.03 -28.83 -10.31
CA LEU A 100 21.72 -27.50 -10.83
C LEU A 100 20.80 -26.76 -9.84
N ASN A 101 21.18 -25.55 -9.44
CA ASN A 101 20.26 -24.64 -8.75
C ASN A 101 19.32 -23.98 -9.78
N LEU A 102 18.22 -24.67 -10.08
CA LEU A 102 17.20 -24.23 -11.01
C LEU A 102 16.02 -23.62 -10.24
N VAL A 103 15.66 -22.39 -10.59
CA VAL A 103 14.42 -21.74 -10.11
C VAL A 103 13.48 -21.50 -11.28
N LEU A 104 12.43 -22.31 -11.36
CA LEU A 104 11.32 -22.08 -12.27
C LEU A 104 10.31 -21.14 -11.60
N TYR A 105 9.95 -20.05 -12.26
CA TYR A 105 9.01 -19.07 -11.70
C TYR A 105 7.85 -18.75 -12.62
N LYS A 106 6.74 -18.32 -12.01
CA LYS A 106 5.56 -17.80 -12.69
C LYS A 106 4.93 -16.69 -11.87
N THR A 107 4.60 -15.59 -12.54
CA THR A 107 3.80 -14.49 -11.99
C THR A 107 2.36 -14.93 -11.75
N PRO A 108 1.63 -14.33 -10.81
CA PRO A 108 0.27 -14.76 -10.50
C PRO A 108 -0.67 -14.60 -11.69
N ASP A 109 -1.65 -15.50 -11.80
CA ASP A 109 -2.69 -15.45 -12.84
C ASP A 109 -3.71 -14.33 -12.58
N SER A 110 -3.99 -14.08 -11.31
CA SER A 110 -4.88 -12.99 -10.88
C SER A 110 -4.54 -12.54 -9.47
N ILE A 111 -4.78 -11.26 -9.21
CA ILE A 111 -4.72 -10.65 -7.88
C ILE A 111 -6.01 -9.87 -7.67
N SER A 112 -6.73 -10.18 -6.59
CA SER A 112 -7.99 -9.52 -6.26
C SER A 112 -8.01 -9.06 -4.81
N ILE A 113 -8.70 -7.94 -4.56
CA ILE A 113 -8.96 -7.45 -3.21
C ILE A 113 -10.45 -7.56 -2.92
N SER A 114 -10.79 -8.05 -1.73
CA SER A 114 -12.15 -8.14 -1.23
C SER A 114 -12.22 -7.68 0.24
N LEU A 115 -13.42 -7.33 0.70
CA LEU A 115 -13.70 -7.10 2.11
C LEU A 115 -14.12 -8.41 2.76
N VAL A 116 -13.58 -8.68 3.95
CA VAL A 116 -13.96 -9.87 4.73
C VAL A 116 -15.20 -9.57 5.55
N ASN A 117 -16.25 -10.39 5.41
CA ASN A 117 -17.49 -10.33 6.20
C ASN A 117 -18.20 -8.96 6.21
N HIS A 118 -17.95 -8.10 5.21
CA HIS A 118 -18.57 -6.79 5.09
C HIS A 118 -18.98 -6.50 3.65
N THR A 119 -20.08 -5.79 3.48
CA THR A 119 -20.56 -5.33 2.17
C THR A 119 -20.99 -3.87 2.27
N GLY A 120 -20.74 -3.11 1.19
CA GLY A 120 -21.07 -1.69 1.14
C GLY A 120 -20.05 -0.79 1.85
N ALA A 121 -20.49 0.43 2.16
CA ALA A 121 -19.63 1.46 2.76
C ALA A 121 -19.16 1.09 4.17
N MET A 122 -17.93 1.48 4.48
CA MET A 122 -17.33 1.40 5.80
C MET A 122 -17.84 2.55 6.66
N VAL A 123 -17.74 2.42 7.98
CA VAL A 123 -18.08 3.44 8.97
C VAL A 123 -16.78 3.90 9.63
N GLU A 124 -16.61 5.22 9.76
CA GLU A 124 -15.44 5.82 10.41
C GLU A 124 -15.15 5.21 11.79
N SER A 125 -13.87 5.08 12.13
CA SER A 125 -13.37 4.57 13.42
C SER A 125 -13.74 3.11 13.75
N ARG A 126 -14.39 2.39 12.82
CA ARG A 126 -14.64 0.96 12.94
C ARG A 126 -13.56 0.18 12.20
N GLU A 127 -13.16 -0.96 12.75
CA GLU A 127 -12.15 -1.81 12.15
C GLU A 127 -12.73 -2.70 11.03
N TYR A 128 -12.00 -2.83 9.92
CA TYR A 128 -12.33 -3.68 8.77
C TYR A 128 -11.12 -4.49 8.32
N GLN A 129 -11.39 -5.62 7.66
CA GLN A 129 -10.38 -6.48 7.08
C GLN A 129 -10.49 -6.50 5.57
N LEU A 130 -9.40 -6.17 4.90
CA LEU A 130 -9.21 -6.36 3.46
C LEU A 130 -8.42 -7.65 3.22
N LEU A 131 -8.87 -8.46 2.28
CA LEU A 131 -8.20 -9.68 1.86
C LEU A 131 -7.66 -9.48 0.44
N CYS A 132 -6.37 -9.72 0.26
CA CYS A 132 -5.72 -9.83 -1.04
C CYS A 132 -5.51 -11.30 -1.35
N GLU A 133 -6.10 -11.79 -2.43
CA GLU A 133 -5.96 -13.17 -2.90
C GLU A 133 -5.11 -13.22 -4.18
N VAL A 134 -4.16 -14.13 -4.21
CA VAL A 134 -3.17 -14.29 -5.28
C VAL A 134 -3.20 -15.72 -5.78
N GLN A 135 -3.46 -15.90 -7.07
CA GLN A 135 -3.70 -17.21 -7.68
C GLN A 135 -2.49 -17.72 -8.48
N ASN A 136 -2.17 -19.00 -8.29
CA ASN A 136 -1.20 -19.78 -9.09
C ASN A 136 0.18 -19.13 -9.26
N ILE A 137 0.77 -18.67 -8.15
CA ILE A 137 2.10 -18.07 -8.14
C ILE A 137 3.18 -19.08 -7.71
N ALA A 138 4.36 -19.01 -8.30
CA ALA A 138 5.51 -19.85 -7.93
C ALA A 138 6.85 -19.15 -8.20
N PRO A 139 7.91 -19.44 -7.43
CA PRO A 139 7.89 -20.13 -6.14
C PRO A 139 7.43 -19.18 -5.04
N VAL A 140 6.66 -19.68 -4.08
CA VAL A 140 6.08 -18.82 -3.03
C VAL A 140 7.13 -18.31 -2.05
N GLN A 141 8.25 -19.02 -1.82
CA GLN A 141 9.32 -18.57 -0.91
C GLN A 141 9.95 -17.23 -1.31
N TYR A 142 9.87 -16.85 -2.59
CA TYR A 142 10.42 -15.58 -3.09
C TYR A 142 9.37 -14.47 -3.19
N LEU A 143 8.14 -14.75 -2.76
CA LEU A 143 7.03 -13.82 -2.86
C LEU A 143 7.03 -12.84 -1.68
N THR A 144 6.88 -11.57 -2.02
CA THR A 144 6.44 -10.52 -1.08
C THR A 144 5.13 -9.91 -1.59
N LEU A 145 4.09 -9.91 -0.75
CA LEU A 145 2.87 -9.15 -0.99
C LEU A 145 2.96 -7.81 -0.28
N ARG A 146 2.73 -6.72 -1.01
CA ARG A 146 2.77 -5.35 -0.49
C ARG A 146 1.42 -4.69 -0.66
N TRP A 147 0.88 -4.16 0.42
CA TRP A 147 -0.32 -3.34 0.41
C TRP A 147 0.05 -1.86 0.25
N TYR A 148 -0.65 -1.20 -0.64
CA TYR A 148 -0.51 0.22 -0.91
C TYR A 148 -1.83 0.94 -0.68
N ARG A 149 -1.76 2.10 -0.01
CA ARG A 149 -2.80 3.12 -0.01
C ARG A 149 -2.34 4.29 -0.88
N GLY A 150 -2.92 4.40 -2.08
CA GLY A 150 -2.37 5.26 -3.13
C GLY A 150 -0.96 4.81 -3.53
N GLN A 151 0.04 5.64 -3.22
CA GLN A 151 1.45 5.36 -3.48
C GLN A 151 2.22 4.91 -2.23
N THR A 152 1.61 4.99 -1.05
CA THR A 152 2.27 4.68 0.22
C THR A 152 2.11 3.20 0.55
N GLU A 153 3.22 2.49 0.75
CA GLU A 153 3.20 1.14 1.31
C GLU A 153 2.73 1.21 2.76
N VAL A 154 1.67 0.47 3.08
CA VAL A 154 1.06 0.46 4.43
C VAL A 154 1.30 -0.85 5.16
N TYR A 155 1.57 -1.93 4.44
CA TYR A 155 1.83 -3.24 5.01
C TYR A 155 2.52 -4.15 3.99
N ASN A 156 3.31 -5.12 4.45
CA ASN A 156 3.84 -6.18 3.63
C ASN A 156 3.81 -7.53 4.35
N ASN A 157 3.78 -8.60 3.55
CA ASN A 157 3.79 -9.98 4.04
C ASN A 157 4.70 -10.83 3.15
N THR A 158 5.51 -11.69 3.78
CA THR A 158 6.45 -12.59 3.09
C THR A 158 6.09 -14.05 3.35
N PHE A 159 6.58 -14.94 2.49
CA PHE A 159 6.22 -16.36 2.53
C PHE A 159 7.45 -17.27 2.55
N SER A 160 8.59 -16.77 3.06
CA SER A 160 9.90 -17.45 3.02
C SER A 160 9.92 -18.81 3.74
N GLU A 161 8.99 -19.06 4.66
CA GLU A 161 8.85 -20.34 5.38
C GLU A 161 8.13 -21.42 4.56
N LEU A 162 7.45 -21.05 3.48
CA LEU A 162 6.75 -21.96 2.58
C LEU A 162 7.67 -22.33 1.42
N SER A 163 7.87 -23.63 1.17
CA SER A 163 8.78 -24.11 0.12
C SER A 163 8.18 -25.00 -0.98
N PRO A 164 6.88 -24.93 -1.36
CA PRO A 164 6.41 -25.63 -2.54
C PRO A 164 7.04 -25.02 -3.81
N ALA A 165 7.65 -25.87 -4.63
CA ALA A 165 8.16 -25.49 -5.95
C ALA A 165 7.02 -25.27 -6.98
N THR A 166 5.84 -25.83 -6.73
CA THR A 166 4.67 -25.73 -7.61
C THR A 166 3.85 -24.46 -7.36
N PRO A 167 3.00 -24.05 -8.32
CA PRO A 167 2.09 -22.93 -8.15
C PRO A 167 1.10 -23.14 -7.01
N VAL A 168 0.94 -22.11 -6.19
CA VAL A 168 0.02 -22.11 -5.05
C VAL A 168 -0.87 -20.87 -5.04
N GLN A 169 -1.97 -20.98 -4.31
CA GLN A 169 -2.80 -19.86 -3.93
C GLN A 169 -2.37 -19.39 -2.54
N VAL A 170 -2.20 -18.08 -2.39
CA VAL A 170 -1.90 -17.44 -1.10
C VAL A 170 -2.73 -16.18 -0.93
N SER A 171 -2.81 -15.71 0.30
CA SER A 171 -3.51 -14.49 0.63
C SER A 171 -2.77 -13.67 1.69
N SER A 172 -3.06 -12.37 1.74
CA SER A 172 -2.64 -11.46 2.78
C SER A 172 -3.84 -10.68 3.29
N THR A 173 -3.93 -10.46 4.60
CA THR A 173 -5.01 -9.69 5.22
C THR A 173 -4.46 -8.38 5.76
N LEU A 174 -5.13 -7.26 5.45
CA LEU A 174 -4.84 -5.94 5.99
C LEU A 174 -5.98 -5.48 6.91
N LEU A 175 -5.63 -5.08 8.13
CA LEU A 175 -6.55 -4.49 9.09
C LEU A 175 -6.53 -2.96 8.94
N ILE A 176 -7.70 -2.34 8.78
CA ILE A 176 -7.82 -0.88 8.62
C ILE A 176 -8.89 -0.31 9.55
N THR A 177 -8.68 0.93 9.97
CA THR A 177 -9.67 1.73 10.72
C THR A 177 -9.81 3.07 9.99
N PRO A 178 -10.70 3.17 8.99
CA PRO A 178 -10.76 4.32 8.11
C PRO A 178 -11.28 5.56 8.84
N SER A 179 -10.75 6.71 8.43
CA SER A 179 -11.21 8.04 8.80
C SER A 179 -12.00 8.70 7.66
N LYS A 180 -12.77 9.74 7.96
CA LYS A 180 -13.48 10.51 6.92
C LYS A 180 -12.56 11.12 5.86
N ALA A 181 -11.29 11.39 6.19
CA ALA A 181 -10.31 11.93 5.24
C ALA A 181 -9.84 10.89 4.21
N GLU A 182 -10.12 9.61 4.45
CA GLU A 182 -9.74 8.49 3.59
C GLU A 182 -10.92 7.99 2.74
N ASP A 183 -12.05 8.71 2.72
CA ASP A 183 -13.14 8.43 1.80
C ASP A 183 -12.66 8.50 0.34
N GLY A 184 -12.90 7.44 -0.43
CA GLY A 184 -12.40 7.28 -1.79
C GLY A 184 -10.93 6.87 -1.89
N ALA A 185 -10.23 6.60 -0.78
CA ALA A 185 -8.82 6.20 -0.83
C ALA A 185 -8.63 4.86 -1.58
N PRO A 186 -7.71 4.79 -2.56
CA PRO A 186 -7.47 3.56 -3.32
C PRO A 186 -6.51 2.63 -2.57
N TYR A 187 -6.95 1.40 -2.32
CA TYR A 187 -6.12 0.31 -1.82
C TYR A 187 -5.72 -0.62 -2.96
N SER A 188 -4.48 -1.08 -2.96
CA SER A 188 -3.98 -2.02 -3.96
C SER A 188 -3.00 -3.00 -3.33
N CYS A 189 -2.88 -4.18 -3.92
CA CYS A 189 -2.01 -5.25 -3.47
C CYS A 189 -1.05 -5.60 -4.61
N GLU A 190 0.25 -5.59 -4.34
CA GLU A 190 1.29 -5.91 -5.31
C GLU A 190 2.01 -7.20 -4.90
N ALA A 191 2.08 -8.15 -5.82
CA ALA A 191 2.92 -9.33 -5.71
C ALA A 191 4.27 -9.07 -6.38
N THR A 192 5.36 -9.19 -5.62
CA THR A 192 6.74 -9.09 -6.12
C THR A 192 7.47 -10.41 -5.92
N LEU A 193 8.16 -10.90 -6.95
CA LEU A 193 9.02 -12.08 -6.87
C LEU A 193 10.49 -11.66 -6.79
N GLU A 194 11.09 -11.77 -5.61
CA GLU A 194 12.48 -11.40 -5.34
C GLU A 194 13.43 -12.58 -5.67
N LEU A 195 13.72 -12.78 -6.97
CA LEU A 195 14.40 -13.98 -7.50
C LEU A 195 15.94 -13.93 -7.47
N GLY A 196 16.53 -12.90 -6.88
CA GLY A 196 17.98 -12.69 -6.83
C GLY A 196 18.56 -12.08 -8.11
N GLN A 197 19.89 -11.94 -8.16
CA GLN A 197 20.60 -11.23 -9.25
C GLN A 197 20.54 -11.98 -10.59
N GLU A 198 20.48 -13.32 -10.55
CA GLU A 198 20.35 -14.16 -11.75
C GLU A 198 18.91 -14.20 -12.28
N GLY A 199 17.95 -13.64 -11.52
CA GLY A 199 16.59 -13.42 -11.96
C GLY A 199 16.43 -12.15 -12.79
N PRO A 200 15.24 -11.95 -13.39
CA PRO A 200 14.94 -10.74 -14.15
C PRO A 200 15.07 -9.47 -13.29
N GLN A 201 15.65 -8.42 -13.88
CA GLN A 201 15.81 -7.12 -13.26
C GLN A 201 15.10 -6.04 -14.11
N PRO A 202 14.16 -5.27 -13.54
CA PRO A 202 13.71 -5.32 -12.14
C PRO A 202 12.91 -6.59 -11.81
N PRO A 203 12.77 -6.94 -10.52
CA PRO A 203 11.97 -8.08 -10.07
C PRO A 203 10.55 -8.06 -10.68
N PRO A 204 9.98 -9.21 -11.07
CA PRO A 204 8.63 -9.26 -11.64
C PRO A 204 7.60 -8.82 -10.62
N ARG A 205 6.70 -7.92 -11.05
CA ARG A 205 5.65 -7.35 -10.20
C ARG A 205 4.32 -7.39 -10.92
N VAL A 206 3.28 -7.75 -10.19
CA VAL A 206 1.90 -7.70 -10.65
C VAL A 206 1.08 -7.03 -9.56
N LYS A 207 0.26 -6.06 -9.93
CA LYS A 207 -0.55 -5.26 -9.01
C LYS A 207 -2.03 -5.53 -9.27
N SER A 208 -2.83 -5.59 -8.21
CA SER A 208 -4.28 -5.70 -8.31
C SER A 208 -4.90 -4.43 -8.90
N GLU A 209 -6.14 -4.56 -9.36
CA GLU A 209 -7.01 -3.40 -9.53
C GLU A 209 -7.20 -2.70 -8.18
N PRO A 210 -7.32 -1.35 -8.17
CA PRO A 210 -7.50 -0.60 -6.94
C PRO A 210 -8.93 -0.79 -6.38
N LEU A 211 -9.01 -1.03 -5.07
CA LEU A 211 -10.24 -0.97 -4.29
C LEU A 211 -10.37 0.42 -3.67
N ASN A 212 -11.31 1.23 -4.17
CA ASN A 212 -11.64 2.51 -3.54
C ASN A 212 -12.61 2.27 -2.39
N ILE A 213 -12.19 2.62 -1.17
CA ILE A 213 -13.07 2.50 0.00
C ILE A 213 -14.09 3.63 0.03
N GLN A 214 -15.27 3.36 0.57
CA GLN A 214 -16.29 4.36 0.88
C GLN A 214 -16.43 4.44 2.39
N VAL A 215 -16.36 5.64 2.97
CA VAL A 215 -16.38 5.85 4.40
C VAL A 215 -17.55 6.77 4.76
N HIS A 216 -18.53 6.19 5.43
CA HIS A 216 -19.63 6.90 6.05
C HIS A 216 -19.24 7.40 7.44
N TYR A 217 -19.65 8.63 7.76
CA TYR A 217 -19.43 9.31 9.03
C TYR A 217 -20.62 10.23 9.36
N PRO A 218 -20.90 10.48 10.65
CA PRO A 218 -21.97 11.39 11.06
C PRO A 218 -21.68 12.82 10.61
N PRO A 219 -22.67 13.74 10.66
CA PRO A 219 -22.43 15.14 10.35
C PRO A 219 -21.37 15.74 11.27
N ASP A 220 -20.48 16.57 10.72
CA ASP A 220 -19.39 17.18 11.48
C ASP A 220 -19.91 18.05 12.65
N SER A 221 -19.09 18.20 13.68
CA SER A 221 -19.36 19.15 14.76
C SER A 221 -19.27 20.58 14.25
N PHE A 222 -20.23 21.42 14.64
CA PHE A 222 -20.18 22.85 14.36
C PHE A 222 -19.20 23.56 15.29
N ASP A 223 -18.28 24.35 14.71
CA ASP A 223 -17.39 25.24 15.44
C ASP A 223 -17.44 26.65 14.81
N PRO A 224 -17.99 27.67 15.49
CA PRO A 224 -18.59 27.62 16.82
C PRO A 224 -19.96 26.93 16.83
N GLN A 225 -20.31 26.31 17.96
CA GLN A 225 -21.62 25.69 18.17
C GLN A 225 -22.77 26.73 18.32
N GLN A 226 -22.41 27.97 18.67
CA GLN A 226 -23.32 29.10 18.80
C GLN A 226 -22.77 30.31 18.04
N GLU A 227 -23.60 30.95 17.24
CA GLU A 227 -23.25 32.12 16.43
C GLU A 227 -24.19 33.29 16.73
N HIS A 228 -23.62 34.48 16.91
CA HIS A 228 -24.38 35.71 17.10
C HIS A 228 -24.50 36.45 15.77
N VAL A 229 -25.72 36.79 15.40
CA VAL A 229 -26.03 37.42 14.11
C VAL A 229 -26.80 38.71 14.38
N GLU A 230 -26.35 39.82 13.79
CA GLU A 230 -27.08 41.08 13.83
C GLU A 230 -28.03 41.19 12.64
N LEU A 231 -29.28 41.54 12.92
CA LEU A 231 -30.32 41.80 11.93
C LEU A 231 -30.52 43.30 11.81
N GLU A 232 -30.26 43.87 10.63
CA GLU A 232 -30.60 45.26 10.35
C GLU A 232 -32.13 45.42 10.19
N ASP A 233 -32.63 46.61 10.53
CA ASP A 233 -34.06 46.86 10.58
C ASP A 233 -34.68 46.71 9.17
N SER A 234 -35.73 45.89 9.05
CA SER A 234 -36.38 45.53 7.78
C SER A 234 -35.55 44.70 6.78
N GLU A 235 -34.40 44.13 7.20
CA GLU A 235 -33.59 43.26 6.34
C GLU A 235 -33.82 41.76 6.62
N LYS A 236 -33.60 40.91 5.61
CA LYS A 236 -33.63 39.45 5.76
C LYS A 236 -32.22 38.92 5.73
N ILE A 237 -31.86 38.08 6.69
CA ILE A 237 -30.55 37.43 6.74
C ILE A 237 -30.68 35.93 6.48
N MET A 238 -29.65 35.37 5.84
CA MET A 238 -29.57 33.95 5.54
C MET A 238 -28.61 33.28 6.52
N LEU A 239 -29.13 32.33 7.30
CA LEU A 239 -28.35 31.50 8.19
C LEU A 239 -27.82 30.29 7.41
N ASN A 240 -26.51 30.04 7.50
CA ASN A 240 -25.87 28.91 6.82
C ASN A 240 -25.48 27.82 7.82
N CYS A 241 -26.13 26.66 7.69
CA CYS A 241 -25.91 25.47 8.49
C CYS A 241 -25.24 24.33 7.70
N SER A 242 -24.67 24.63 6.53
CA SER A 242 -23.97 23.63 5.72
C SER A 242 -22.84 22.97 6.53
N VAL A 243 -22.81 21.65 6.53
CA VAL A 243 -21.85 20.85 7.29
C VAL A 243 -21.55 19.55 6.54
N GLY A 244 -20.32 19.06 6.66
CA GLY A 244 -19.92 17.79 6.06
C GLY A 244 -20.61 16.60 6.71
N GLY A 245 -20.82 15.54 5.96
CA GLY A 245 -21.37 14.27 6.43
C GLY A 245 -21.51 13.29 5.26
N ASN A 246 -21.26 12.01 5.51
CA ASN A 246 -21.43 10.96 4.50
C ASN A 246 -22.24 9.78 5.08
N PRO A 247 -23.45 9.47 4.58
CA PRO A 247 -24.14 10.14 3.47
C PRO A 247 -24.46 11.61 3.76
N PRO A 248 -24.70 12.42 2.71
CA PRO A 248 -25.03 13.83 2.84
C PRO A 248 -26.18 14.04 3.86
N PRO A 249 -26.02 14.97 4.81
CA PRO A 249 -27.00 15.16 5.86
C PRO A 249 -28.30 15.80 5.35
N LEU A 250 -29.39 15.45 6.00
CA LEU A 250 -30.65 16.17 5.96
C LEU A 250 -30.64 17.25 7.05
N TYR A 251 -31.49 18.26 6.90
CA TYR A 251 -31.56 19.42 7.78
C TYR A 251 -32.96 19.59 8.38
N SER A 252 -33.01 20.12 9.59
CA SER A 252 -34.24 20.55 10.24
C SER A 252 -34.00 21.81 11.04
N TRP A 253 -34.91 22.77 10.96
CA TRP A 253 -34.83 24.05 11.67
C TRP A 253 -35.91 24.13 12.74
N SER A 254 -35.53 24.61 13.94
CA SER A 254 -36.47 24.85 15.04
C SER A 254 -36.26 26.24 15.65
N SER A 255 -37.37 26.93 15.88
CA SER A 255 -37.44 28.23 16.54
C SER A 255 -38.88 28.49 16.98
N LEU A 256 -39.08 29.39 17.95
CA LEU A 256 -40.41 29.85 18.35
C LEU A 256 -41.17 30.54 17.20
N HIS A 257 -40.46 31.05 16.21
CA HIS A 257 -41.02 31.72 15.03
C HIS A 257 -41.31 30.76 13.86
N ILE A 258 -41.01 29.46 14.01
CA ILE A 258 -41.26 28.44 12.97
C ILE A 258 -42.49 27.64 13.41
N GLN A 259 -43.61 27.85 12.72
CA GLN A 259 -44.91 27.24 13.08
C GLN A 259 -45.07 25.80 12.55
N GLU A 260 -44.37 25.43 11.48
CA GLU A 260 -44.13 24.06 10.99
C GLU A 260 -43.29 24.15 9.70
N ASN A 261 -42.24 23.34 9.55
CA ASN A 261 -41.95 22.67 8.27
C ASN A 261 -40.74 21.74 8.30
N ASP A 262 -40.89 20.68 7.51
CA ASP A 262 -39.89 19.79 6.93
C ASP A 262 -38.92 20.56 6.01
N TYR A 263 -38.21 21.56 6.56
CA TYR A 263 -37.27 22.41 5.84
C TYR A 263 -35.91 21.71 5.74
N ASN A 264 -35.81 20.83 4.75
CA ASN A 264 -34.64 20.02 4.50
C ASN A 264 -33.58 20.74 3.65
N GLN A 265 -33.19 21.94 4.06
CA GLN A 265 -32.13 22.72 3.42
C GLN A 265 -31.14 23.31 4.44
N PRO A 266 -29.84 23.40 4.09
CA PRO A 266 -28.82 23.97 4.97
C PRO A 266 -28.93 25.49 5.12
N LEU A 267 -29.64 26.17 4.22
CA LEU A 267 -29.80 27.63 4.21
C LEU A 267 -31.21 27.98 4.69
N PHE A 268 -31.31 28.93 5.62
CA PHE A 268 -32.59 29.38 6.16
C PHE A 268 -32.65 30.89 6.29
N THR A 269 -33.67 31.51 5.69
CA THR A 269 -33.85 32.96 5.72
C THR A 269 -34.71 33.37 6.91
N VAL A 270 -34.20 34.28 7.74
CA VAL A 270 -34.89 34.78 8.93
C VAL A 270 -35.17 36.27 8.84
N SER A 271 -36.24 36.72 9.48
CA SER A 271 -36.69 38.13 9.50
C SER A 271 -37.04 38.63 10.90
N PHE A 272 -36.98 37.76 11.91
CA PHE A 272 -37.32 38.11 13.28
C PHE A 272 -36.13 37.78 14.21
N PRO A 273 -35.84 38.64 15.19
CA PRO A 273 -34.86 38.32 16.22
C PRO A 273 -35.33 37.12 17.04
N GLY A 274 -34.40 36.29 17.48
CA GLY A 274 -34.71 35.05 18.19
C GLY A 274 -33.58 34.03 18.10
N THR A 275 -33.79 32.89 18.74
CA THR A 275 -32.88 31.75 18.65
C THR A 275 -33.39 30.78 17.60
N TYR A 276 -32.52 30.45 16.65
CA TYR A 276 -32.78 29.46 15.60
C TYR A 276 -31.80 28.31 15.76
N THR A 277 -32.32 27.10 15.92
CA THR A 277 -31.49 25.90 16.00
C THR A 277 -31.61 25.14 14.70
N CYS A 278 -30.48 24.91 14.06
CA CYS A 278 -30.39 23.98 12.95
C CYS A 278 -29.82 22.65 13.44
N THR A 279 -30.43 21.55 12.99
CA THR A 279 -29.94 20.19 13.20
C THR A 279 -29.68 19.54 11.86
N ALA A 280 -28.43 19.13 11.63
CA ALA A 280 -28.01 18.30 10.50
C ALA A 280 -27.93 16.84 10.95
N TYR A 281 -28.46 15.90 10.18
CA TYR A 281 -28.51 14.50 10.56
C TYR A 281 -28.40 13.56 9.37
N ASN A 282 -27.81 12.39 9.59
CA ASN A 282 -27.85 11.25 8.68
C ASN A 282 -28.11 9.96 9.48
N LEU A 283 -28.04 8.81 8.81
CA LEU A 283 -28.26 7.50 9.44
C LEU A 283 -27.22 7.13 10.53
N LEU A 284 -26.11 7.86 10.64
CA LEU A 284 -25.06 7.60 11.63
C LEU A 284 -25.10 8.56 12.83
N GLY A 285 -25.78 9.71 12.72
CA GLY A 285 -25.84 10.66 13.83
C GLY A 285 -26.42 12.01 13.45
N LYS A 286 -26.31 12.94 14.40
CA LYS A 286 -26.81 14.32 14.26
C LYS A 286 -25.87 15.32 14.94
N SER A 287 -25.81 16.51 14.37
CA SER A 287 -25.07 17.67 14.89
C SER A 287 -26.01 18.88 14.88
N SER A 288 -25.79 19.87 15.76
CA SER A 288 -26.67 21.05 15.82
C SER A 288 -25.91 22.33 16.11
N LYS A 289 -26.38 23.43 15.51
CA LYS A 289 -25.86 24.79 15.66
C LYS A 289 -26.98 25.74 16.07
N GLN A 290 -26.68 26.65 16.99
CA GLN A 290 -27.60 27.71 17.41
C GLN A 290 -27.18 29.07 16.84
N PHE A 291 -28.12 29.76 16.22
CA PHE A 291 -27.98 31.14 15.79
C PHE A 291 -28.80 32.04 16.72
N ILE A 292 -28.14 33.00 17.37
CA ILE A 292 -28.76 34.01 18.22
C ILE A 292 -28.85 35.31 17.42
N VAL A 293 -30.02 35.56 16.86
CA VAL A 293 -30.28 36.72 16.00
C VAL A 293 -30.79 37.87 16.87
N LYS A 294 -30.08 39.01 16.85
CA LYS A 294 -30.43 40.23 17.60
C LYS A 294 -30.58 41.41 16.64
N LEU A 295 -31.44 42.36 16.96
CA LEU A 295 -31.54 43.62 16.19
C LEU A 295 -30.25 44.42 16.32
N SER A 296 -29.75 44.97 15.22
CA SER A 296 -28.56 45.83 15.24
C SER A 296 -28.89 47.15 15.94
N SER A 297 -28.13 47.49 16.99
CA SER A 297 -28.29 48.76 17.71
C SER A 297 -27.44 49.85 17.05
N LYS A 298 -27.88 50.39 15.90
CA LYS A 298 -27.31 51.64 15.38
C LYS A 298 -27.86 52.82 16.20
N VAL A 299 -27.09 53.29 17.19
CA VAL A 299 -27.40 54.55 17.88
C VAL A 299 -27.14 55.70 16.91
N SER A 300 -28.18 56.21 16.23
CA SER A 300 -28.10 57.49 15.53
C SER A 300 -28.03 58.62 16.55
N LEU A 301 -26.83 59.15 16.80
CA LEU A 301 -26.64 60.43 17.49
C LEU A 301 -27.16 61.56 16.59
N ILE A 302 -28.44 61.90 16.73
CA ILE A 302 -29.02 63.09 16.10
C ILE A 302 -28.53 64.31 16.90
N PHE A 303 -27.51 65.02 16.41
CA PHE A 303 -27.14 66.32 16.92
C PHE A 303 -28.21 67.34 16.52
N MET A 304 -29.11 67.68 17.45
CA MET A 304 -30.06 68.79 17.29
C MET A 304 -29.31 70.13 17.43
N PHE A 305 -28.89 70.73 16.32
CA PHE A 305 -28.45 72.12 16.31
C PHE A 305 -29.66 73.04 16.52
N LYS A 306 -29.75 73.68 17.70
CA LYS A 306 -30.63 74.84 17.92
C LYS A 306 -30.11 76.01 17.08
N LEU A 307 -30.76 76.31 15.98
CA LEU A 307 -30.63 77.61 15.30
C LEU A 307 -31.22 78.70 16.22
N HIS A 308 -30.36 79.50 16.85
CA HIS A 308 -30.76 80.79 17.40
C HIS A 308 -30.81 81.80 16.25
N GLY A 309 -31.92 82.53 16.21
CA GLY A 309 -32.28 83.44 15.12
C GLY A 309 -31.32 84.59 14.89
N VAL A 310 -31.32 85.00 13.62
CA VAL A 310 -30.69 86.17 13.03
C VAL A 310 -31.29 87.47 13.60
N THR A 311 -30.44 88.46 13.85
CA THR A 311 -30.76 89.87 13.55
C THR A 311 -29.51 90.58 13.01
N ASP A 312 -29.66 91.05 11.77
CA ASP A 312 -28.93 92.02 10.95
C ASP A 312 -27.77 92.84 11.54
N GLY A 313 -26.70 92.95 10.74
CA GLY A 313 -25.68 93.99 10.86
C GLY A 313 -24.66 93.91 9.73
N LEU A 314 -24.71 94.88 8.81
CA LEU A 314 -23.84 95.06 7.65
C LEU A 314 -22.34 94.79 7.96
N CYS A 315 -21.67 93.98 7.13
CA CYS A 315 -20.20 93.96 7.05
C CYS A 315 -19.72 94.67 5.78
N ILE A 316 -19.12 95.84 6.00
CA ILE A 316 -18.27 96.55 5.06
C ILE A 316 -16.89 95.85 5.04
N SER A 317 -16.43 95.50 3.83
CA SER A 317 -15.06 95.11 3.44
C SER A 317 -14.01 96.14 3.92
N PRO A 318 -12.67 95.89 4.06
CA PRO A 318 -11.86 94.99 3.23
C PRO A 318 -10.64 94.28 3.87
N ARG A 319 -10.08 93.36 3.05
CA ARG A 319 -8.67 92.98 2.86
C ARG A 319 -7.61 93.65 3.78
N LEU A 320 -6.64 92.88 4.27
CA LEU A 320 -5.30 92.69 3.65
C LEU A 320 -4.33 91.92 4.57
N HIS A 321 -3.48 91.14 3.89
CA HIS A 321 -2.25 90.44 4.29
C HIS A 321 -2.35 89.14 5.09
#